data_AF-A0A1G0WK39-F1
#
_entry.id   AF-A0A1G0WK39-F1
#
_cell.length_a   1.000
_cell.length_b   1.000
_cell.length_c   1.000
_cell.angle_alpha   90.00
_cell.angle_beta   90.00
_cell.angle_gamma   90.00
#
_symmetry.space_group_name_H-M   'P 1'
#
loop_
_entity.id
_entity.type
_entity.pdbx_description
1 polymer ?
#
loop_
_entity_poly.entity_id
_entity_poly.type
_entity_poly.pdbx_seq_one_letter_code
_entity_poly.pdbx_strand_id
1 'polypeptide(L)'
;MYSMPKYNELRKQFGNFASWAIWDKNKEYDTEIIDKNIKILHSNFVFVGLNPSKNLRKVKWSNFRGGKHDRKLKYACEIDCLRGSYLTDLFKNFTKKSSSELKKEIDKKNKNFIKKVFKDFQSELDKICFNPQKGKIILLGDTVQKFFKKHFKLNDNDPLKKCILNYKHYGCWGTDKDWVEGLWDKLVIKYKVNSFENIKKLYK
;
A
#
# COMPACT_ATOMS: atom_id res chain seq x y z
N MET A 1 -14.88 -2.42 -8.61
CA MET A 1 -15.62 -2.01 -7.40
C MET A 1 -16.05 -3.27 -6.67
N TYR A 2 -16.03 -3.28 -5.33
CA TYR A 2 -16.39 -4.46 -4.55
C TYR A 2 -17.87 -4.44 -4.16
N SER A 3 -18.51 -5.61 -4.16
CA SER A 3 -19.83 -5.79 -3.55
C SER A 3 -19.71 -5.80 -2.02
N MET A 4 -20.80 -5.50 -1.30
CA MET A 4 -20.81 -5.54 0.16
C MET A 4 -20.40 -6.92 0.72
N PRO A 5 -20.87 -8.07 0.19
CA PRO A 5 -20.39 -9.39 0.62
C PRO A 5 -18.87 -9.56 0.43
N LYS A 6 -18.34 -9.15 -0.74
CA LYS A 6 -16.92 -9.25 -1.02
C LYS A 6 -16.10 -8.36 -0.09
N TYR A 7 -16.57 -7.14 0.17
CA TYR A 7 -15.96 -6.22 1.11
C TYR A 7 -15.89 -6.81 2.53
N ASN A 8 -16.99 -7.39 3.03
CA ASN A 8 -17.02 -8.01 4.34
C ASN A 8 -16.07 -9.21 4.45
N GLU A 9 -15.95 -10.01 3.39
CA GLU A 9 -14.96 -11.09 3.29
C GLU A 9 -13.52 -10.55 3.41
N LEU A 10 -13.18 -9.54 2.61
CA LEU A 10 -11.86 -8.90 2.64
C LEU A 10 -11.56 -8.29 4.00
N ARG A 11 -12.54 -7.61 4.61
CA ARG A 11 -12.43 -7.03 5.94
C ARG A 11 -12.12 -8.08 7.00
N LYS A 12 -12.81 -9.23 6.96
CA LYS A 12 -12.59 -10.34 7.89
C LYS A 12 -11.20 -10.95 7.74
N GLN A 13 -10.70 -11.11 6.52
CA GLN A 13 -9.41 -11.77 6.26
C GLN A 13 -8.21 -10.84 6.45
N PHE A 14 -8.30 -9.59 5.97
CA PHE A 14 -7.16 -8.69 5.84
C PHE A 14 -7.26 -7.42 6.67
N GLY A 15 -8.41 -7.14 7.28
CA GLY A 15 -8.61 -5.91 8.07
C GLY A 15 -7.61 -5.71 9.21
N ASN A 16 -6.93 -6.76 9.67
CA ASN A 16 -5.87 -6.68 10.69
C ASN A 16 -4.47 -6.38 10.15
N PHE A 17 -4.27 -6.35 8.82
CA PHE A 17 -2.94 -6.20 8.20
C PHE A 17 -2.92 -5.30 6.96
N ALA A 18 -4.10 -4.93 6.45
CA ALA A 18 -4.27 -4.12 5.26
C ALA A 18 -5.24 -2.97 5.53
N SER A 19 -5.35 -2.08 4.55
CA SER A 19 -6.24 -0.92 4.58
C SER A 19 -6.48 -0.39 3.16
N TRP A 20 -7.13 0.76 3.06
CA TRP A 20 -7.42 1.44 1.81
C TRP A 20 -6.97 2.90 1.88
N ALA A 21 -6.51 3.42 0.74
CA ALA A 21 -5.99 4.77 0.60
C ALA A 21 -7.12 5.79 0.44
N ILE A 22 -7.86 6.03 1.52
CA ILE A 22 -8.97 6.97 1.56
C ILE A 22 -9.03 7.61 2.95
N TRP A 23 -8.98 8.94 3.01
CA TRP A 23 -8.99 9.67 4.28
C TRP A 23 -10.20 10.61 4.36
N ASP A 24 -10.72 10.77 5.56
CA ASP A 24 -11.57 11.90 5.93
C ASP A 24 -10.67 13.11 6.23
N LYS A 25 -10.92 14.22 5.55
CA LYS A 25 -10.15 15.46 5.68
C LYS A 25 -10.28 16.09 7.06
N ASN A 26 -11.43 15.90 7.71
CA ASN A 26 -11.73 16.45 9.02
C ASN A 26 -11.37 15.47 10.15
N LYS A 27 -11.23 14.18 9.83
CA LYS A 27 -10.95 13.11 10.80
C LYS A 27 -9.96 12.09 10.22
N GLU A 28 -8.69 12.48 10.10
CA GLU A 28 -7.66 11.70 9.37
C GLU A 28 -7.34 10.31 9.95
N TYR A 29 -7.85 9.98 11.14
CA TYR A 29 -7.70 8.67 11.78
C TYR A 29 -8.98 7.81 11.70
N ASP A 30 -10.07 8.35 11.13
CA ASP A 30 -11.36 7.67 11.07
C ASP A 30 -11.37 6.62 9.95
N THR A 31 -11.43 5.36 10.35
CA THR A 31 -11.49 4.22 9.41
C THR A 31 -12.91 3.94 8.92
N GLU A 32 -13.95 4.55 9.50
CA GLU A 32 -15.32 4.44 9.00
C GLU A 32 -15.50 5.03 7.61
N ILE A 33 -14.61 5.96 7.21
CA ILE A 33 -14.59 6.51 5.85
C ILE A 33 -14.49 5.39 4.80
N ILE A 34 -13.82 4.27 5.13
CA ILE A 34 -13.70 3.11 4.25
C ILE A 34 -15.07 2.41 4.10
N ASP A 35 -15.75 2.13 5.22
CA ASP A 35 -17.08 1.50 5.25
C ASP A 35 -18.10 2.37 4.48
N LYS A 36 -17.99 3.71 4.58
CA LYS A 36 -18.89 4.69 3.91
C LYS A 36 -18.64 4.80 2.39
N ASN A 37 -17.48 4.37 1.89
CA ASN A 37 -17.04 4.60 0.51
C ASN A 37 -16.63 3.32 -0.23
N ILE A 38 -17.23 2.17 0.08
CA ILE A 38 -16.90 0.86 -0.53
C ILE A 38 -16.89 0.92 -2.06
N LYS A 39 -17.75 1.74 -2.67
CA LYS A 39 -17.90 1.87 -4.13
C LYS A 39 -16.64 2.39 -4.83
N ILE A 40 -15.79 3.18 -4.16
CA ILE A 40 -14.56 3.70 -4.77
C ILE A 40 -13.34 2.82 -4.51
N LEU A 41 -13.47 1.81 -3.64
CA LEU A 41 -12.36 0.91 -3.33
C LEU A 41 -12.00 0.05 -4.54
N HIS A 42 -10.70 -0.05 -4.81
CA HIS A 42 -10.18 -0.79 -5.96
C HIS A 42 -8.75 -1.32 -5.75
N SER A 43 -8.40 -2.38 -6.48
CA SER A 43 -7.04 -2.94 -6.53
C SER A 43 -6.21 -2.46 -7.73
N ASN A 44 -6.66 -1.43 -8.48
CA ASN A 44 -5.89 -0.88 -9.61
C ASN A 44 -4.48 -0.41 -9.19
N PHE A 45 -4.34 0.11 -7.98
CA PHE A 45 -3.06 0.42 -7.38
C PHE A 45 -2.98 -0.27 -6.02
N VAL A 46 -1.86 -0.96 -5.78
CA VAL A 46 -1.58 -1.68 -4.54
C VAL A 46 -0.28 -1.13 -3.97
N PHE A 47 -0.35 -0.38 -2.89
CA PHE A 47 0.82 0.13 -2.20
C PHE A 47 1.30 -0.91 -1.18
N VAL A 48 2.58 -1.27 -1.29
CA VAL A 48 3.20 -2.32 -0.49
C VAL A 48 4.35 -1.73 0.31
N GLY A 49 4.15 -1.62 1.62
CA GLY A 49 5.22 -1.34 2.57
C GLY A 49 5.97 -2.60 2.98
N LEU A 50 6.98 -2.42 3.83
CA LEU A 50 7.81 -3.52 4.30
C LEU A 50 7.08 -4.37 5.35
N ASN A 51 6.70 -3.74 6.46
CA ASN A 51 6.12 -4.37 7.63
C ASN A 51 5.44 -3.29 8.52
N PRO A 52 4.45 -3.65 9.35
CA PRO A 52 3.86 -2.71 10.28
C PRO A 52 4.86 -2.36 11.39
N SER A 53 4.96 -1.07 11.75
CA SER A 53 5.90 -0.58 12.78
C SER A 53 5.43 -0.84 14.21
N LYS A 54 4.15 -1.19 14.39
CA LYS A 54 3.52 -1.50 15.68
C LYS A 54 2.51 -2.64 15.52
N ASN A 55 2.11 -3.26 16.62
CA ASN A 55 1.02 -4.22 16.59
C ASN A 55 -0.30 -3.48 16.39
N LEU A 56 -0.89 -3.63 15.21
CA LEU A 56 -2.12 -2.95 14.80
C LEU A 56 -3.36 -3.83 15.04
N ARG A 57 -3.19 -5.03 15.65
CA ARG A 57 -4.31 -5.92 15.97
C ARG A 57 -5.34 -5.18 16.80
N LYS A 58 -6.62 -5.38 16.47
CA LYS A 58 -7.84 -4.78 17.09
C LYS A 58 -8.35 -3.47 16.46
N VAL A 59 -7.67 -2.88 15.48
CA VAL A 59 -8.21 -1.73 14.71
C VAL A 59 -8.72 -2.23 13.35
N LYS A 60 -9.93 -1.82 12.96
CA LYS A 60 -10.45 -2.10 11.60
C LYS A 60 -9.53 -1.47 10.57
N TRP A 61 -9.18 -2.21 9.51
CA TRP A 61 -8.27 -1.74 8.46
C TRP A 61 -6.97 -1.19 9.02
N SER A 62 -6.35 -1.99 9.88
CA SER A 62 -5.29 -1.64 10.79
C SER A 62 -4.07 -0.98 10.13
N ASN A 63 -3.84 -1.28 8.83
CA ASN A 63 -2.78 -0.68 8.04
C ASN A 63 -3.04 0.78 7.65
N PHE A 64 -4.14 1.37 8.15
CA PHE A 64 -4.50 2.74 7.88
C PHE A 64 -3.41 3.70 8.35
N ARG A 65 -2.97 4.54 7.42
CA ARG A 65 -1.81 5.41 7.58
C ARG A 65 -2.28 6.83 7.91
N GLY A 66 -2.65 7.07 9.17
CA GLY A 66 -3.14 8.36 9.66
C GLY A 66 -2.09 9.25 10.33
N GLY A 67 -0.82 8.83 10.41
CA GLY A 67 0.20 9.55 11.17
C GLY A 67 0.78 10.77 10.43
N LYS A 68 1.45 11.66 11.19
CA LYS A 68 2.12 12.88 10.66
C LYS A 68 3.10 12.60 9.50
N HIS A 69 3.69 11.40 9.47
CA HIS A 69 4.65 10.98 8.43
C HIS A 69 4.00 10.32 7.21
N ASP A 70 2.69 10.07 7.26
CA ASP A 70 1.93 9.42 6.19
C ASP A 70 1.32 10.44 5.21
N ARG A 71 1.43 11.75 5.51
CA ARG A 71 0.80 12.82 4.74
C ARG A 71 1.15 12.82 3.24
N LYS A 72 2.37 12.42 2.86
CA LYS A 72 2.78 12.35 1.45
C LYS A 72 1.95 11.31 0.69
N LEU A 73 1.70 10.15 1.30
CA LEU A 73 0.85 9.12 0.73
C LEU A 73 -0.60 9.59 0.67
N LYS A 74 -1.10 10.22 1.74
CA LYS A 74 -2.44 10.82 1.80
C LYS A 74 -2.67 11.82 0.65
N TYR A 75 -1.77 12.78 0.47
CA TYR A 75 -1.86 13.77 -0.60
C TYR A 75 -1.80 13.12 -1.99
N ALA A 76 -0.89 12.16 -2.20
CA ALA A 76 -0.80 11.49 -3.49
C ALA A 76 -2.08 10.71 -3.84
N CYS A 77 -2.75 10.14 -2.85
CA CYS A 77 -3.94 9.32 -3.04
C CYS A 77 -5.26 10.11 -2.97
N GLU A 78 -5.24 11.44 -2.85
CA GLU A 78 -6.47 12.23 -2.84
C GLU A 78 -7.06 12.42 -4.24
N ILE A 79 -6.26 12.21 -5.30
CA ILE A 79 -6.76 12.26 -6.68
C ILE A 79 -7.62 11.05 -7.01
N ASP A 80 -8.61 11.24 -7.89
CA ASP A 80 -9.67 10.26 -8.18
C ASP A 80 -9.18 8.87 -8.53
N CYS A 81 -8.10 8.74 -9.31
CA CYS A 81 -7.61 7.43 -9.75
C CYS A 81 -6.80 6.67 -8.69
N LEU A 82 -6.28 7.35 -7.66
CA LEU A 82 -5.52 6.74 -6.57
C LEU A 82 -6.34 6.63 -5.28
N ARG A 83 -7.42 7.41 -5.14
CA ARG A 83 -8.31 7.34 -3.99
C ARG A 83 -9.04 6.00 -3.96
N GLY A 84 -8.95 5.31 -2.82
CA GLY A 84 -9.52 3.97 -2.66
C GLY A 84 -8.60 2.82 -3.10
N SER A 85 -7.32 3.12 -3.38
CA SER A 85 -6.29 2.10 -3.63
C SER A 85 -6.06 1.18 -2.43
N TYR A 86 -5.53 -0.02 -2.64
CA TYR A 86 -5.25 -0.97 -1.57
C TYR A 86 -3.89 -0.70 -0.89
N LEU A 87 -3.83 -0.81 0.43
CA LEU A 87 -2.62 -0.64 1.24
C LEU A 87 -2.31 -1.93 2.00
N THR A 88 -1.12 -2.49 1.82
CA THR A 88 -0.69 -3.69 2.56
C THR A 88 0.80 -3.63 2.86
N ASP A 89 1.28 -4.57 3.66
CA ASP A 89 2.70 -4.79 3.92
C ASP A 89 3.10 -6.20 3.49
N LEU A 90 4.33 -6.35 2.99
CA LEU A 90 4.85 -7.65 2.57
C LEU A 90 4.97 -8.61 3.76
N PHE A 91 5.50 -8.14 4.89
CA PHE A 91 5.68 -8.93 6.11
C PHE A 91 4.66 -8.55 7.19
N LYS A 92 3.49 -9.21 7.16
CA LYS A 92 2.31 -8.85 7.98
C LYS A 92 2.46 -9.07 9.49
N ASN A 93 3.22 -10.07 9.92
CA ASN A 93 3.34 -10.47 11.33
C ASN A 93 4.64 -10.03 12.00
N PHE A 94 5.39 -9.13 11.38
CA PHE A 94 6.65 -8.63 11.95
C PHE A 94 6.46 -7.18 12.37
N THR A 95 6.22 -6.98 13.66
CA THR A 95 6.08 -5.64 14.23
C THR A 95 7.45 -5.11 14.64
N LYS A 96 8.26 -4.69 13.67
CA LYS A 96 9.59 -4.10 13.91
C LYS A 96 9.63 -2.67 13.40
N LYS A 97 10.16 -1.76 14.21
CA LYS A 97 10.33 -0.36 13.82
C LYS A 97 11.47 -0.18 12.83
N SER A 98 12.49 -1.02 12.92
CA SER A 98 13.67 -0.96 12.07
C SER A 98 13.66 -2.03 10.97
N SER A 99 13.93 -1.59 9.74
CA SER A 99 14.12 -2.48 8.60
C SER A 99 15.38 -3.35 8.73
N SER A 100 16.39 -2.90 9.48
CA SER A 100 17.62 -3.68 9.73
C SER A 100 17.37 -4.82 10.71
N GLU A 101 16.52 -4.60 11.72
CA GLU A 101 16.08 -5.65 12.66
C GLU A 101 15.24 -6.70 11.94
N LEU A 102 14.29 -6.26 11.11
CA LEU A 102 13.49 -7.17 10.29
C LEU A 102 14.39 -8.02 9.40
N LYS A 103 15.40 -7.41 8.76
CA LYS A 103 16.34 -8.13 7.90
C LYS A 103 17.09 -9.22 8.69
N LYS A 104 17.61 -8.91 9.89
CA LYS A 104 18.26 -9.89 10.76
C LYS A 104 17.33 -11.05 11.13
N GLU A 105 16.06 -10.77 11.40
CA GLU A 105 15.08 -11.83 11.70
C GLU A 105 14.76 -12.68 10.48
N ILE A 106 14.59 -12.06 9.32
CA ILE A 106 14.33 -12.77 8.06
C ILE A 106 15.53 -13.64 7.66
N ASP A 107 16.76 -13.14 7.80
CA ASP A 107 17.97 -13.88 7.46
C ASP A 107 18.15 -15.14 8.35
N LYS A 108 17.53 -15.16 9.55
CA LYS A 108 17.44 -16.35 10.42
C LYS A 108 16.35 -17.34 10.02
N LYS A 109 15.44 -16.99 9.10
CA LYS A 109 14.35 -17.86 8.66
C LYS A 109 14.79 -18.74 7.49
N ASN A 110 14.21 -19.94 7.41
CA ASN A 110 14.47 -20.84 6.30
C ASN A 110 13.78 -20.37 4.99
N LYS A 111 14.19 -20.97 3.85
CA LYS A 111 13.62 -20.65 2.53
C LYS A 111 12.10 -20.89 2.46
N ASN A 112 11.57 -21.85 3.22
CA ASN A 112 10.13 -22.18 3.24
C ASN A 112 9.29 -21.06 3.83
N PHE A 113 9.78 -20.39 4.86
CA PHE A 113 9.12 -19.22 5.44
C PHE A 113 8.96 -18.11 4.40
N ILE A 114 10.01 -17.80 3.63
CA ILE A 114 9.96 -16.76 2.59
C ILE A 114 9.03 -17.14 1.44
N LYS A 115 9.04 -18.41 1.03
CA LYS A 115 8.06 -18.93 0.06
C LYS A 115 6.62 -18.74 0.55
N LYS A 116 6.36 -18.98 1.84
CA LYS A 116 5.05 -18.78 2.43
C LYS A 116 4.63 -17.30 2.40
N VAL A 117 5.52 -16.38 2.78
CA VAL A 117 5.24 -14.93 2.72
C VAL A 117 4.77 -14.52 1.32
N PHE A 118 5.44 -15.02 0.27
CA PHE A 118 5.03 -14.72 -1.09
C PHE A 118 3.70 -15.38 -1.46
N LYS A 119 3.51 -16.67 -1.15
CA LYS A 119 2.24 -17.37 -1.41
C LYS A 119 1.06 -16.65 -0.74
N ASP A 120 1.25 -16.18 0.49
CA ASP A 120 0.24 -15.40 1.22
C ASP A 120 -0.04 -14.07 0.52
N PHE A 121 0.99 -13.36 0.05
CA PHE A 121 0.84 -12.10 -0.70
C PHE A 121 0.15 -12.29 -2.06
N GLN A 122 0.51 -13.34 -2.82
CA GLN A 122 -0.17 -13.65 -4.08
C GLN A 122 -1.64 -14.02 -3.85
N SER A 123 -1.92 -14.84 -2.83
CA SER A 123 -3.30 -15.16 -2.43
C SER A 123 -4.09 -13.91 -2.02
N GLU A 124 -3.44 -12.94 -1.37
CA GLU A 124 -4.07 -11.65 -1.07
C GLU A 124 -4.40 -10.87 -2.34
N LEU A 125 -3.46 -10.76 -3.29
CA LEU A 125 -3.69 -10.10 -4.59
C LEU A 125 -4.87 -10.74 -5.35
N ASP A 126 -4.94 -12.07 -5.36
CA ASP A 126 -6.05 -12.80 -6.01
C ASP A 126 -7.39 -12.49 -5.33
N LYS A 127 -7.41 -12.47 -3.99
CA LYS A 127 -8.64 -12.21 -3.22
C LYS A 127 -9.14 -10.79 -3.35
N ILE A 128 -8.26 -9.80 -3.50
CA ILE A 128 -8.63 -8.42 -3.84
C ILE A 128 -8.87 -8.24 -5.35
N CYS A 129 -8.89 -9.33 -6.13
CA CYS A 129 -9.15 -9.30 -7.57
C CYS A 129 -8.18 -8.36 -8.33
N PHE A 130 -6.90 -8.35 -7.94
CA PHE A 130 -5.87 -7.56 -8.62
C PHE A 130 -5.73 -8.03 -10.07
N ASN A 131 -5.75 -7.09 -11.01
CA ASN A 131 -5.56 -7.38 -12.43
C ASN A 131 -4.16 -6.94 -12.89
N PRO A 132 -3.22 -7.85 -13.16
CA PRO A 132 -1.85 -7.49 -13.56
C PRO A 132 -1.74 -6.80 -14.93
N GLN A 133 -2.77 -6.86 -15.78
CA GLN A 133 -2.80 -6.18 -17.07
C GLN A 133 -3.11 -4.69 -16.96
N LYS A 134 -3.80 -4.29 -15.89
CA LYS A 134 -4.28 -2.91 -15.69
C LYS A 134 -3.69 -2.24 -14.46
N GLY A 135 -3.36 -3.03 -13.45
CA GLY A 135 -2.96 -2.53 -12.14
C GLY A 135 -1.46 -2.29 -12.00
N LYS A 136 -1.10 -1.61 -10.92
CA LYS A 136 0.29 -1.40 -10.49
C LYS A 136 0.47 -1.80 -9.03
N ILE A 137 1.60 -2.45 -8.74
CA ILE A 137 2.06 -2.77 -7.38
C ILE A 137 3.21 -1.82 -7.07
N ILE A 138 3.00 -0.91 -6.13
CA ILE A 138 3.95 0.14 -5.77
C ILE A 138 4.74 -0.30 -4.52
N LEU A 139 6.00 -0.66 -4.70
CA LEU A 139 6.90 -1.07 -3.63
C LEU A 139 7.55 0.16 -2.97
N LEU A 140 7.15 0.46 -1.75
CA LEU A 140 7.53 1.67 -1.03
C LEU A 140 8.79 1.45 -0.17
N GLY A 141 9.94 1.88 -0.71
CA GLY A 141 11.23 1.89 -0.02
C GLY A 141 12.19 0.77 -0.41
N ASP A 142 13.49 1.04 -0.29
CA ASP A 142 14.55 0.18 -0.83
C ASP A 142 14.57 -1.22 -0.23
N THR A 143 14.21 -1.38 1.04
CA THR A 143 14.26 -2.68 1.70
C THR A 143 13.21 -3.64 1.16
N VAL A 144 11.96 -3.19 0.99
CA VAL A 144 10.92 -4.05 0.40
C VAL A 144 11.26 -4.39 -1.05
N GLN A 145 11.79 -3.43 -1.81
CA GLN A 145 12.26 -3.65 -3.19
C GLN A 145 13.38 -4.68 -3.27
N LYS A 146 14.36 -4.62 -2.36
CA LYS A 146 15.45 -5.60 -2.26
C LYS A 146 14.91 -6.99 -1.91
N PHE A 147 13.97 -7.10 -0.97
CA PHE A 147 13.34 -8.38 -0.64
C PHE A 147 12.59 -8.96 -1.83
N PHE A 148 11.80 -8.12 -2.51
CA PHE A 148 11.09 -8.51 -3.73
C PHE A 148 12.09 -9.00 -4.78
N LYS A 149 13.11 -8.20 -5.15
CA LYS A 149 14.11 -8.60 -6.15
C LYS A 149 14.88 -9.87 -5.78
N LYS A 150 15.26 -10.04 -4.50
CA LYS A 150 16.09 -11.17 -4.04
C LYS A 150 15.29 -12.48 -3.98
N HIS A 151 14.02 -12.42 -3.59
CA HIS A 151 13.23 -13.60 -3.24
C HIS A 151 12.05 -13.86 -4.18
N PHE A 152 11.57 -12.86 -4.91
CA PHE A 152 10.60 -13.02 -5.98
C PHE A 152 11.33 -13.14 -7.31
N LYS A 153 11.66 -14.36 -7.68
CA LYS A 153 12.11 -14.67 -9.04
C LYS A 153 10.89 -14.76 -9.96
N LEU A 154 10.35 -13.61 -10.34
CA LEU A 154 9.38 -13.52 -11.42
C LEU A 154 10.11 -13.82 -12.73
N ASN A 155 9.66 -14.86 -13.44
CA ASN A 155 10.18 -15.14 -14.78
C ASN A 155 9.72 -14.02 -15.74
N ASP A 156 10.33 -13.93 -16.93
CA ASP A 156 10.01 -12.87 -17.89
C ASP A 156 8.56 -12.91 -18.39
N ASN A 157 7.92 -14.06 -18.27
CA ASN A 157 6.54 -14.29 -18.67
C ASN A 157 5.53 -14.00 -17.54
N ASP A 158 5.99 -13.71 -16.32
CA ASP A 158 5.12 -13.46 -15.18
C ASP A 158 4.45 -12.09 -15.34
N PRO A 159 3.11 -12.03 -15.47
CA PRO A 159 2.39 -10.77 -15.62
C PRO A 159 2.67 -9.78 -14.49
N LEU A 160 2.96 -10.26 -13.27
CA LEU A 160 3.27 -9.42 -12.12
C LEU A 160 4.56 -8.61 -12.31
N LYS A 161 5.50 -9.09 -13.14
CA LYS A 161 6.77 -8.40 -13.36
C LYS A 161 6.56 -7.02 -14.00
N LYS A 162 5.58 -6.90 -14.90
CA LYS A 162 5.27 -5.67 -15.64
C LYS A 162 4.43 -4.67 -14.83
N CYS A 163 3.81 -5.10 -13.73
CA CYS A 163 3.01 -4.23 -12.88
C CYS A 163 3.78 -3.63 -11.70
N ILE A 164 5.02 -4.06 -11.43
CA ILE A 164 5.81 -3.54 -10.30
C ILE A 164 6.36 -2.16 -10.60
N LEU A 165 6.12 -1.23 -9.69
CA LEU A 165 6.72 0.09 -9.64
C LEU A 165 7.49 0.25 -8.33
N ASN A 166 8.79 0.50 -8.43
CA ASN A 166 9.61 0.85 -7.27
C ASN A 166 9.49 2.35 -6.98
N TYR A 167 9.18 2.71 -5.73
CA TYR A 167 9.13 4.11 -5.32
C TYR A 167 9.72 4.34 -3.92
N LYS A 168 10.13 5.59 -3.66
CA LYS A 168 10.71 5.99 -2.37
C LYS A 168 9.64 5.89 -1.27
N HIS A 169 10.02 5.44 -0.08
CA HIS A 169 9.10 5.39 1.06
C HIS A 169 8.58 6.79 1.40
N TYR A 170 7.30 6.94 1.74
CA TYR A 170 6.69 8.26 2.06
C TYR A 170 7.28 8.92 3.31
N GLY A 171 7.97 8.16 4.16
CA GLY A 171 8.75 8.69 5.28
C GLY A 171 10.15 9.21 4.93
N CYS A 172 10.58 9.17 3.66
CA CYS A 172 11.91 9.65 3.27
C CYS A 172 12.05 11.18 3.35
N TRP A 173 13.30 11.64 3.46
CA TRP A 173 13.64 13.06 3.35
C TRP A 173 13.20 13.67 2.00
N GLY A 174 13.08 15.00 1.98
CA GLY A 174 12.59 15.78 0.84
C GLY A 174 11.17 16.34 1.06
N THR A 175 10.71 17.18 0.14
CA THR A 175 9.43 17.86 0.28
C THR A 175 8.26 16.90 0.02
N ASP A 176 7.07 17.30 0.47
CA ASP A 176 5.84 16.56 0.17
C ASP A 176 5.50 16.67 -1.33
N LYS A 177 5.72 17.85 -1.92
CA LYS A 177 5.49 18.12 -3.35
C LYS A 177 6.31 17.20 -4.24
N ASP A 178 7.63 17.15 -4.05
CA ASP A 178 8.53 16.33 -4.87
C ASP A 178 8.28 14.82 -4.71
N TRP A 179 7.66 14.42 -3.60
CA TRP A 179 7.25 13.03 -3.40
C TRP A 179 5.94 12.73 -4.09
N VAL A 180 4.96 13.62 -3.98
CA VAL A 180 3.64 13.44 -4.57
C VAL A 180 3.70 13.53 -6.08
N GLU A 181 4.24 14.62 -6.62
CA GLU A 181 4.32 14.85 -8.07
C GLU A 181 5.23 13.80 -8.73
N GLY A 182 6.36 13.46 -8.10
CA GLY A 182 7.25 12.42 -8.62
C GLY A 182 6.63 11.01 -8.62
N LEU A 183 5.63 10.73 -7.77
CA LEU A 183 4.88 9.48 -7.84
C LEU A 183 3.89 9.52 -9.00
N TRP A 184 3.17 10.62 -9.15
CA TRP A 184 2.22 10.82 -10.25
C TRP A 184 2.90 10.75 -11.61
N ASP A 185 4.09 11.36 -11.76
CA ASP A 185 4.90 11.30 -12.98
C ASP A 185 5.27 9.86 -13.35
N LYS A 186 5.72 9.08 -12.36
CA LYS A 186 6.06 7.66 -12.57
C LYS A 186 4.85 6.80 -12.92
N LEU A 187 3.66 7.19 -12.46
CA LEU A 187 2.40 6.53 -12.81
C LEU A 187 1.80 7.09 -14.11
N VAL A 188 2.45 8.06 -14.75
CA VAL A 188 1.98 8.74 -15.97
C VAL A 188 0.57 9.33 -15.77
N ILE A 189 0.29 9.80 -14.56
CA ILE A 189 -1.00 10.41 -14.21
C ILE A 189 -0.96 11.87 -14.63
N LYS A 190 -1.81 12.26 -15.58
CA LYS A 190 -1.99 13.67 -15.96
C LYS A 190 -2.84 14.37 -14.90
N TYR A 191 -2.21 15.03 -13.94
CA TYR A 191 -2.88 15.74 -12.83
C TYR A 191 -3.37 17.16 -13.20
N LYS A 192 -3.77 17.38 -14.46
CA LYS A 192 -4.12 18.71 -15.03
C LYS A 192 -5.16 19.52 -14.23
N VAL A 193 -5.95 18.90 -13.36
CA VAL A 193 -7.02 19.54 -12.57
C VAL A 193 -6.65 19.70 -11.07
N ASN A 194 -5.76 18.86 -10.54
CA ASN A 194 -5.43 18.81 -9.11
C ASN A 194 -3.92 18.99 -8.90
N SER A 195 -3.46 20.24 -8.84
CA SER A 195 -2.08 20.51 -8.41
C SER A 195 -1.88 20.06 -6.96
N PHE A 196 -0.64 19.71 -6.60
CA PHE A 196 -0.29 19.36 -5.22
C PHE A 196 -0.75 20.42 -4.21
N GLU A 197 -0.64 21.71 -4.56
CA GLU A 197 -1.05 22.83 -3.70
C GLU A 197 -2.56 22.87 -3.45
N ASN A 198 -3.37 22.51 -4.46
CA ASN A 198 -4.82 22.42 -4.28
C ASN A 198 -5.18 21.29 -3.32
N ILE A 199 -4.54 20.13 -3.45
CA ILE A 199 -4.77 18.99 -2.54
C ILE A 199 -4.34 19.34 -1.12
N LYS A 200 -3.17 19.98 -0.96
CA LYS A 200 -2.65 20.34 0.36
C LYS A 200 -3.59 21.28 1.12
N LYS A 201 -4.30 22.18 0.42
CA LYS A 201 -5.30 23.08 1.02
C LYS A 201 -6.52 22.34 1.58
N LEU A 202 -6.83 21.13 1.09
CA LEU A 202 -7.95 20.32 1.58
C LEU A 202 -7.72 19.73 2.98
N TYR A 203 -6.51 19.83 3.50
CA TYR A 203 -6.09 19.27 4.80
C TYR A 203 -5.51 20.35 5.73
N LYS A 204 -5.85 21.62 5.50
CA LYS A 204 -5.56 22.75 6.39
C LYS A 204 -6.83 23.13 7.13
#